data_AF-A0A180GFQ4-F1
#
_entry.id   AF-A0A180GFQ4-F1
#
_cell.length_a   1.000
_cell.length_b   1.000
_cell.length_c   1.000
_cell.angle_alpha   90.00
_cell.angle_beta   90.00
_cell.angle_gamma   90.00
#
_symmetry.space_group_name_H-M   'P 1'
#
loop_
_entity.id
_entity.type
_entity.pdbx_description
1 polymer ?
#
loop_
_entity_poly.entity_id
_entity_poly.type
_entity_poly.pdbx_seq_one_letter_code
_entity_poly.pdbx_strand_id
1 'polypeptide(L)'
;MNQPENGLASRAATSPALFNRCMLDWFGDWSDQAFYQVGMEFTSSLDLNTSQYVPPANFPVVYRQLSLPPVHRTAIINALVAVHMSMYKTNRRLAHRQARFNYATP
;
A
#
# COMPACT_ATOMS: atom_id res chain seq x y z
N MET A 1 -8.86 -15.46 4.29
CA MET A 1 -9.75 -14.67 5.17
C MET A 1 -9.09 -13.33 5.45
N ASN A 2 -9.83 -12.23 5.53
CA ASN A 2 -9.26 -10.93 5.88
C ASN A 2 -8.81 -10.94 7.35
N GLN A 3 -7.76 -10.17 7.66
CA GLN A 3 -7.25 -10.00 9.01
C GLN A 3 -8.35 -9.45 9.94
N PRO A 4 -8.78 -10.20 10.98
CA PRO A 4 -9.69 -9.67 11.97
C PRO A 4 -8.94 -8.76 12.97
N GLU A 5 -9.51 -7.60 13.30
CA GLU A 5 -8.94 -6.68 14.30
C GLU A 5 -8.81 -7.33 15.69
N ASN A 6 -9.73 -8.25 16.03
CA ASN A 6 -9.73 -8.97 17.31
C ASN A 6 -8.95 -10.31 17.27
N GLY A 7 -8.10 -10.50 16.26
CA GLY A 7 -7.24 -11.68 16.14
C GLY A 7 -7.94 -12.95 15.63
N LEU A 8 -7.13 -13.95 15.28
CA LEU A 8 -7.57 -15.21 14.66
C LEU A 8 -8.08 -16.25 15.68
N ALA A 9 -7.87 -15.99 16.97
CA ALA A 9 -8.09 -16.96 18.03
C ALA A 9 -9.53 -17.49 18.07
N SER A 10 -10.52 -16.61 17.85
CA SER A 10 -11.92 -17.01 17.79
C SER A 10 -12.21 -17.99 16.64
N ARG A 11 -11.55 -17.81 15.49
CA ARG A 11 -11.69 -18.69 14.32
C ARG A 11 -10.94 -20.02 14.51
N ALA A 12 -9.81 -20.00 15.21
CA ALA A 12 -9.09 -21.22 15.57
C ALA A 12 -9.92 -22.12 16.49
N ALA A 13 -10.67 -21.53 17.42
CA ALA A 13 -11.56 -22.27 18.32
C ALA A 13 -12.75 -22.91 17.58
N THR A 14 -13.33 -22.22 16.59
CA THR A 14 -14.50 -22.73 15.84
C THR A 14 -14.13 -23.68 14.71
N SER A 15 -12.92 -23.60 14.15
CA SER A 15 -12.48 -24.47 13.05
C SER A 15 -11.01 -24.89 13.21
N PRO A 16 -10.72 -25.90 14.06
CA PRO A 16 -9.35 -26.37 14.32
C PRO A 16 -8.64 -26.90 13.07
N ALA A 17 -9.39 -27.46 12.11
CA ALA A 17 -8.82 -27.97 10.85
C ALA A 17 -8.14 -26.88 10.03
N LEU A 18 -8.61 -25.62 10.12
CA LEU A 18 -8.04 -24.48 9.40
C LEU A 18 -6.60 -24.17 9.84
N PHE A 19 -6.25 -24.51 11.08
CA PHE A 19 -4.92 -24.26 11.66
C PHE A 19 -4.07 -25.54 11.75
N ASN A 20 -4.69 -26.72 11.76
CA ASN A 20 -3.98 -28.00 11.91
C ASN A 20 -3.86 -28.81 10.61
N ARG A 21 -4.57 -28.44 9.54
CA ARG A 21 -4.55 -29.16 8.25
C ARG A 21 -4.31 -28.28 7.02
N CYS A 22 -4.42 -26.96 7.16
CA CYS A 22 -4.14 -26.04 6.07
C CYS A 22 -2.78 -25.36 6.28
N MET A 23 -2.06 -25.09 5.19
CA MET A 23 -0.94 -24.16 5.22
C MET A 23 -1.50 -22.73 5.29
N LEU A 24 -1.10 -22.00 6.32
CA LEU A 24 -1.49 -20.61 6.50
C LEU A 24 -0.49 -19.73 5.78
N ASP A 25 -0.90 -19.21 4.62
CA ASP A 25 -0.17 -18.17 3.92
C ASP A 25 -0.78 -16.80 4.23
N TRP A 26 0.08 -15.87 4.65
CA TRP A 26 -0.31 -14.57 5.15
C TRP A 26 0.11 -13.47 4.20
N PHE A 27 -0.80 -13.12 3.31
CA PHE A 27 -0.57 -12.05 2.33
C PHE A 27 -0.51 -10.67 2.99
N GLY A 28 -1.33 -10.44 4.04
CA GLY A 28 -1.50 -9.13 4.62
C GLY A 28 -2.00 -8.09 3.61
N ASP A 29 -1.69 -6.82 3.87
CA ASP A 29 -1.88 -5.74 2.91
C ASP A 29 -0.69 -5.67 1.94
N TRP A 30 -0.91 -5.02 0.80
CA TRP A 30 0.16 -4.78 -0.17
C TRP A 30 1.25 -3.88 0.41
N SER A 31 2.50 -4.25 0.14
CA SER A 31 3.67 -3.44 0.49
C SER A 31 3.77 -2.20 -0.40
N ASP A 32 4.58 -1.22 0.02
CA ASP A 32 4.96 -0.07 -0.80
C ASP A 32 5.61 -0.51 -2.13
N GLN A 33 6.37 -1.60 -2.11
CA GLN A 33 6.93 -2.22 -3.31
C GLN A 33 5.83 -2.76 -4.25
N ALA A 34 4.83 -3.47 -3.72
CA ALA A 34 3.75 -4.00 -4.54
C ALA A 34 2.95 -2.89 -5.22
N PHE A 35 2.58 -1.84 -4.46
CA PHE A 35 1.92 -0.66 -5.03
C PHE A 35 2.77 0.04 -6.09
N TYR A 36 4.08 0.18 -5.83
CA TYR A 36 5.00 0.80 -6.79
C TYR A 36 5.09 -0.02 -8.09
N GLN A 37 5.25 -1.34 -7.99
CA GLN A 37 5.34 -2.23 -9.16
C GLN A 37 4.05 -2.24 -9.98
N VAL A 38 2.89 -2.34 -9.33
CA VAL A 38 1.59 -2.29 -10.03
C VAL A 38 1.36 -0.93 -10.66
N GLY A 39 1.74 0.16 -9.98
CA GLY A 39 1.69 1.51 -10.55
C GLY A 39 2.60 1.69 -11.76
N MET A 40 3.81 1.11 -11.74
CA MET A 40 4.71 1.06 -12.90
C MET A 40 4.05 0.34 -14.08
N GLU A 41 3.47 -0.83 -13.84
CA GLU A 41 2.86 -1.64 -14.91
C GLU A 41 1.63 -0.96 -15.52
N PHE A 42 0.72 -0.46 -14.70
CA PHE A 42 -0.50 0.21 -15.16
C PHE A 42 -0.25 1.53 -15.89
N THR A 43 0.88 2.18 -15.62
CA THR A 43 1.25 3.44 -16.29
C THR A 43 2.26 3.23 -17.42
N SER A 44 2.63 1.98 -17.75
CA SER A 44 3.63 1.66 -18.77
C SER A 44 3.26 2.19 -20.16
N SER A 45 1.98 2.14 -20.52
CA SER A 45 1.45 2.61 -21.81
C SER A 45 1.24 4.13 -21.88
N LEU A 46 1.30 4.83 -20.75
CA LEU A 46 1.16 6.28 -20.69
C LEU A 46 2.50 6.95 -20.96
N ASP A 47 2.50 8.02 -21.74
CA ASP A 47 3.68 8.85 -21.93
C ASP A 47 3.90 9.78 -20.72
N LEU A 48 4.70 9.29 -19.76
CA LEU A 48 5.07 10.01 -18.54
C LEU A 48 6.57 10.35 -18.52
N ASN A 49 7.23 10.35 -19.68
CA ASN A 49 8.65 10.64 -19.77
C ASN A 49 8.86 12.11 -20.12
N THR A 50 9.69 12.81 -19.35
CA THR A 50 9.98 14.23 -19.60
C THR A 50 11.43 14.50 -19.24
N SER A 51 12.22 14.93 -20.23
CA SER A 51 13.64 15.26 -20.06
C SER A 51 13.88 16.55 -19.28
N GLN A 52 12.88 17.43 -19.21
CA GLN A 52 12.93 18.70 -18.49
C GLN A 52 12.54 18.57 -17.01
N TYR A 53 12.18 17.38 -16.54
CA TYR A 53 11.79 17.20 -15.15
C TYR A 53 13.00 17.35 -14.23
N VAL A 54 12.90 18.29 -13.27
CA VAL A 54 13.89 18.52 -12.23
C VAL A 54 13.22 18.22 -10.88
N PRO A 55 13.67 17.20 -10.14
CA PRO A 55 13.11 16.92 -8.83
C PRO A 55 13.47 18.03 -7.83
N PRO A 56 12.58 18.38 -6.90
CA PRO A 56 12.88 19.33 -5.83
C PRO A 56 14.01 18.83 -4.92
N ALA A 57 14.76 19.75 -4.33
CA ALA A 57 15.89 19.43 -3.44
C ALA A 57 15.50 18.49 -2.28
N ASN A 58 14.30 18.71 -1.71
CA ASN A 58 13.73 17.88 -0.65
C ASN A 58 12.61 16.98 -1.22
N PHE A 59 12.98 15.99 -2.03
CA PHE A 59 12.01 15.06 -2.61
C PHE A 59 11.49 14.03 -1.59
N PRO A 60 10.16 13.92 -1.37
CA PRO A 60 9.61 12.96 -0.42
C PRO A 60 9.61 11.54 -1.01
N VAL A 61 10.45 10.67 -0.45
CA VAL A 61 10.52 9.25 -0.84
C VAL A 61 9.53 8.43 -0.02
N VAL A 62 8.56 7.81 -0.70
CA VAL A 62 7.59 6.89 -0.09
C VAL A 62 7.95 5.44 -0.39
N TYR A 63 8.33 5.14 -1.63
CA TYR A 63 8.89 3.84 -1.98
C TYR A 63 10.37 3.78 -1.61
N ARG A 64 10.74 2.89 -0.67
CA ARG A 64 12.09 2.90 -0.06
C ARG A 64 13.24 2.59 -1.02
N GLN A 65 12.98 1.88 -2.10
CA GLN A 65 14.00 1.49 -3.09
C GLN A 65 13.94 2.36 -4.36
N LEU A 66 13.39 3.58 -4.25
CA LEU A 66 13.35 4.53 -5.35
C LEU A 66 14.77 5.00 -5.71
N SER A 67 15.13 4.93 -7.00
CA SER A 67 16.39 5.50 -7.49
C SER A 67 16.37 7.03 -7.44
N LEU A 68 17.45 7.64 -6.96
CA LEU A 68 17.62 9.09 -6.81
C LEU A 68 18.79 9.59 -7.67
N PRO A 69 18.67 10.75 -8.35
CA PRO A 69 17.46 11.57 -8.47
C PRO A 69 16.36 10.86 -9.28
N PRO A 70 15.07 10.98 -8.91
CA PRO A 70 14.01 10.30 -9.63
C PRO A 70 13.78 10.96 -10.98
N VAL A 71 13.40 10.16 -11.98
CA VAL A 71 12.89 10.66 -13.26
C VAL A 71 11.40 10.99 -13.13
N HIS A 72 10.84 11.71 -14.10
CA HIS A 72 9.44 12.17 -14.03
C HIS A 72 8.45 11.04 -13.73
N ARG A 73 8.55 9.94 -14.48
CA ARG A 73 7.72 8.74 -14.31
C ARG A 73 7.81 8.15 -12.91
N THR A 74 9.02 7.91 -12.39
CA THR A 74 9.20 7.27 -11.08
C THR A 74 8.78 8.21 -9.95
N ALA A 75 8.90 9.53 -10.14
CA ALA A 75 8.36 10.52 -9.22
C ALA A 75 6.82 10.50 -9.17
N ILE A 76 6.15 10.39 -10.32
CA ILE A 76 4.68 10.23 -10.38
C ILE A 76 4.25 8.96 -9.66
N ILE A 77 4.90 7.84 -9.92
CA ILE A 77 4.52 6.55 -9.33
C ILE A 77 4.76 6.56 -7.82
N ASN A 78 5.87 7.14 -7.35
CA ASN A 78 6.09 7.39 -5.93
C ASN A 78 4.96 8.25 -5.31
N ALA A 79 4.46 9.24 -6.03
CA ALA A 79 3.32 10.05 -5.59
C ALA A 79 2.00 9.25 -5.54
N LEU A 80 1.74 8.34 -6.50
CA LEU A 80 0.58 7.44 -6.45
C LEU A 80 0.59 6.58 -5.18
N VAL A 81 1.75 5.98 -4.87
CA VAL A 81 1.92 5.23 -3.62
C VAL A 81 1.70 6.15 -2.40
N ALA A 82 2.21 7.38 -2.42
CA ALA A 82 2.01 8.36 -1.35
C ALA A 82 0.51 8.66 -1.10
N VAL A 83 -0.26 8.88 -2.17
CA VAL A 83 -1.70 9.14 -2.09
C VAL A 83 -2.41 7.95 -1.45
N HIS A 84 -2.13 6.73 -1.91
CA HIS A 84 -2.73 5.52 -1.33
C HIS A 84 -2.41 5.38 0.16
N MET A 85 -1.13 5.54 0.52
CA MET A 85 -0.69 5.42 1.92
C MET A 85 -1.32 6.49 2.82
N SER A 86 -1.66 7.67 2.28
CA SER A 86 -2.34 8.73 3.02
C SER A 86 -3.76 8.33 3.44
N MET A 87 -4.42 7.41 2.72
CA MET A 87 -5.77 6.94 3.05
C MET A 87 -5.79 6.19 4.39
N TYR A 88 -4.80 5.33 4.67
CA TYR A 88 -4.72 4.63 5.96
C TYR A 88 -4.63 5.61 7.14
N LYS A 89 -3.82 6.66 7.01
CA LYS A 89 -3.69 7.71 8.02
C LYS A 89 -5.00 8.48 8.20
N THR A 90 -5.68 8.77 7.10
CA THR A 90 -6.97 9.47 7.09
C THR A 90 -8.07 8.63 7.74
N ASN A 91 -8.14 7.34 7.40
CA ASN A 91 -9.09 6.39 8.00
C ASN A 91 -8.88 6.24 9.50
N ARG A 92 -7.62 6.15 9.97
CA ARG A 92 -7.30 6.12 11.40
C ARG A 92 -7.77 7.39 12.13
N ARG A 93 -7.59 8.56 11.50
CA ARG A 93 -8.07 9.84 12.05
C ARG A 93 -9.60 9.91 12.09
N LEU A 94 -10.27 9.40 11.05
CA LEU A 94 -11.73 9.34 10.97
C LEU A 94 -12.30 8.45 12.07
N ALA A 95 -11.74 7.24 12.23
CA ALA A 95 -12.15 6.30 13.27
C ALA A 95 -12.03 6.93 14.67
N HIS A 96 -10.90 7.59 14.95
CA HIS A 96 -10.68 8.24 16.24
C HIS A 96 -11.61 9.44 16.49
N ARG A 97 -11.94 10.23 15.45
CA ARG A 97 -12.70 11.48 15.62
C ARG A 97 -14.21 11.29 15.55
N GLN A 98 -14.67 10.34 14.76
CA GLN A 98 -16.10 10.19 14.42
C GLN A 98 -16.63 8.80 14.73
N ALA A 99 -15.82 7.88 15.26
CA ALA A 99 -16.18 6.47 15.44
C ALA A 99 -16.73 5.81 14.15
N ARG A 100 -16.33 6.34 12.98
CA ARG A 100 -16.66 5.79 11.67
C ARG A 100 -15.46 5.08 11.10
N PHE A 101 -15.65 3.82 10.74
CA PHE A 101 -14.61 2.96 10.21
C PHE A 101 -14.69 2.92 8.68
N ASN A 102 -13.54 3.18 8.05
CA ASN A 102 -13.35 3.05 6.61
C ASN A 102 -12.09 2.21 6.38
N TYR A 103 -12.09 1.47 5.28
CA TYR A 103 -10.99 0.59 4.90
C TYR A 103 -10.42 1.04 3.55
N ALA A 104 -9.12 0.90 3.39
CA ALA A 104 -8.43 1.06 2.12
C ALA A 104 -7.83 -0.30 1.78
N THR A 105 -8.22 -0.85 0.63
CA THR A 105 -7.70 -2.10 0.09
C THR A 105 -6.80 -1.79 -1.11
N PRO A 106 -5.99 -2.74 -1.58
CA PRO A 106 -5.29 -2.62 -2.85
C PRO A 106 -6.20 -2.23 -4.02
#